data_AF-E9FBD4-F1
#
_entry.id   AF-E9FBD4-F1
#
_cell.length_a   1.000
_cell.length_b   1.000
_cell.length_c   1.000
_cell.angle_alpha   90.00
_cell.angle_beta   90.00
_cell.angle_gamma   90.00
#
_symmetry.space_group_name_H-M   'P 1'
#
loop_
_entity.id
_entity.type
_entity.pdbx_description
1 polymer ?
#
loop_
_entity_poly.entity_id
_entity_poly.type
_entity_poly.pdbx_seq_one_letter_code
_entity_poly.pdbx_strand_id
1 'polypeptide(L)'
;MAYQIKTGCQLFLVQGDLQNQLYQALRLGGAPPEDWSKFWDLEKFCESTKGRRKPVLPVFNKDEAWESRRPRNDPESEVFLDFIRKMVITEPERRSQIAELLRHPFLS
;
A
#
# COMPACT_ATOMS: atom_id res chain seq x y z
N MET A 1 -23.71 9.58 -6.04
CA MET A 1 -22.99 10.69 -5.37
C MET A 1 -21.52 10.46 -5.61
N ALA A 2 -20.81 11.43 -6.19
CA ALA A 2 -19.39 11.28 -6.49
C ALA A 2 -18.57 11.48 -5.20
N TYR A 3 -17.83 10.45 -4.78
CA TYR A 3 -16.93 10.53 -3.63
C TYR A 3 -15.81 11.53 -3.94
N GLN A 4 -15.94 12.75 -3.43
CA GLN A 4 -14.96 13.80 -3.67
C GLN A 4 -13.80 13.60 -2.70
N ILE A 5 -12.74 12.94 -3.16
CA ILE A 5 -11.45 12.87 -2.46
C ILE A 5 -10.94 14.30 -2.30
N LYS A 6 -11.14 14.91 -1.12
CA LYS A 6 -10.81 16.32 -0.87
C LYS A 6 -9.30 16.59 -0.83
N THR A 7 -8.49 15.57 -0.56
CA THR A 7 -7.01 15.64 -0.64
C THR A 7 -6.43 14.25 -0.87
N GLY A 8 -5.61 14.09 -1.91
CA GLY A 8 -4.86 12.83 -2.16
C GLY A 8 -3.95 12.41 -0.99
N CYS A 9 -3.70 13.33 -0.06
CA CYS A 9 -2.92 13.12 1.15
C CYS A 9 -3.54 12.09 2.12
N GLN A 10 -4.83 11.74 2.04
CA GLN A 10 -5.42 10.78 2.99
C GLN A 10 -5.05 9.31 2.72
N LEU A 11 -4.72 8.96 1.47
CA LEU A 11 -4.20 7.62 1.14
C LEU A 11 -2.67 7.53 1.26
N PHE A 12 -1.98 8.66 1.07
CA PHE A 12 -0.52 8.76 1.05
C PHE A 12 0.02 9.81 2.04
N LEU A 13 -0.51 9.89 3.27
CA LEU A 13 0.11 10.71 4.31
C LEU A 13 1.37 10.01 4.83
N VAL A 14 2.38 9.91 3.96
CA VAL A 14 3.63 9.24 4.27
C VAL A 14 4.67 10.29 4.61
N GLN A 15 4.89 10.50 5.91
CA GLN A 15 6.03 11.26 6.41
C GLN A 15 7.31 10.43 6.30
N GLY A 16 8.42 11.05 5.90
CA GLY A 16 9.74 10.42 5.84
C GLY A 16 10.46 10.63 4.51
N ASP A 17 11.68 10.10 4.42
CA ASP A 17 12.47 10.09 3.18
C ASP A 17 11.83 9.19 2.10
N LEU A 18 12.30 9.32 0.86
CA LEU A 18 11.79 8.57 -0.30
C LEU A 18 11.83 7.05 -0.09
N GLN A 19 12.82 6.54 0.64
CA GLN A 19 12.98 5.11 0.92
C GLN A 19 11.88 4.62 1.85
N ASN A 20 11.55 5.40 2.88
CA ASN A 20 10.43 5.15 3.76
C ASN A 20 9.10 5.21 3.02
N GLN A 21 8.93 6.16 2.09
CA GLN A 21 7.73 6.25 1.27
C GLN A 21 7.54 5.01 0.39
N LEU A 22 8.59 4.59 -0.30
CA LEU A 22 8.60 3.37 -1.10
C LEU A 22 8.29 2.13 -0.26
N TYR A 23 8.93 2.00 0.91
CA TYR A 23 8.64 0.89 1.83
C TYR A 23 7.17 0.84 2.25
N GLN A 24 6.56 1.98 2.62
CA GLN A 24 5.14 2.00 2.99
C GLN A 24 4.20 1.64 1.82
N ALA A 25 4.55 2.03 0.59
CA ALA A 25 3.81 1.61 -0.59
C ALA A 25 3.94 0.09 -0.83
N LEU A 26 5.15 -0.46 -0.71
CA LEU A 26 5.41 -1.90 -0.84
C LEU A 26 4.74 -2.72 0.25
N ARG A 27 4.60 -2.19 1.48
CA ARG A 27 3.79 -2.85 2.52
C ARG A 27 2.34 -3.05 2.11
N LEU A 28 1.77 -2.17 1.27
CA LEU A 28 0.41 -2.30 0.77
C LEU A 28 0.34 -3.22 -0.45
N GLY A 29 1.29 -3.05 -1.38
CA GLY A 29 1.34 -3.78 -2.64
C GLY A 29 1.84 -5.22 -2.53
N GLY A 30 2.63 -5.52 -1.51
CA GLY A 30 3.43 -6.73 -1.41
C GLY A 30 4.89 -6.50 -1.77
N ALA A 31 5.71 -7.52 -1.52
CA ALA A 31 7.15 -7.48 -1.75
C ALA A 31 7.48 -7.04 -3.20
N PRO A 32 8.55 -6.25 -3.38
CA PRO A 32 9.00 -5.88 -4.71
C PRO A 32 9.49 -7.11 -5.49
N PRO A 33 9.38 -7.12 -6.83
CA PRO A 33 9.97 -8.17 -7.65
C PRO A 33 11.49 -8.20 -7.46
N GLU A 34 12.10 -9.35 -7.70
CA GLU A 34 13.55 -9.55 -7.53
C GLU A 34 14.37 -8.56 -8.38
N ASP A 35 13.90 -8.23 -9.58
CA ASP A 35 14.53 -7.26 -10.49
C ASP A 35 14.67 -5.85 -9.89
N TRP A 36 13.85 -5.51 -8.89
CA TRP A 36 13.90 -4.20 -8.23
C TRP A 36 15.06 -4.08 -7.23
N SER A 37 15.69 -5.20 -6.85
CA SER A 37 16.85 -5.23 -5.93
C SER A 37 17.99 -4.32 -6.39
N LYS A 38 18.12 -4.08 -7.70
CA LYS A 38 19.12 -3.18 -8.30
C LYS A 38 18.86 -1.70 -8.00
N PHE A 39 17.61 -1.35 -7.72
CA PHE A 39 17.16 0.03 -7.49
C PHE A 39 16.83 0.29 -6.03
N TRP A 40 16.54 -0.77 -5.27
CA TRP A 40 16.12 -0.67 -3.89
C TRP A 40 16.60 -1.85 -3.05
N ASP A 41 17.36 -1.53 -2.01
CA ASP A 41 17.94 -2.50 -1.08
C ASP A 41 17.19 -2.44 0.26
N LEU A 42 16.36 -3.45 0.48
CA LEU A 42 15.55 -3.59 1.69
C LEU A 42 16.41 -3.74 2.95
N GLU A 43 17.50 -4.51 2.87
CA GLU A 43 18.37 -4.76 4.03
C GLU A 43 19.06 -3.47 4.44
N LYS A 44 19.66 -2.77 3.48
CA LYS A 44 20.29 -1.46 3.72
C LYS A 44 19.29 -0.43 4.26
N PHE A 45 18.05 -0.44 3.77
CA PHE A 45 16.99 0.40 4.32
C PHE A 45 16.69 0.02 5.78
N CYS A 46 16.46 -1.26 6.09
CA CYS A 46 16.23 -1.75 7.44
C CYS A 46 17.36 -1.37 8.40
N GLU A 47 18.61 -1.55 8.00
CA GLU A 47 19.80 -1.14 8.75
C GLU A 47 19.78 0.36 9.07
N SER A 48 19.44 1.21 8.09
CA SER A 48 19.33 2.66 8.31
C SER A 48 18.27 3.04 9.35
N THR A 49 17.31 2.16 9.62
CA THR A 49 16.22 2.39 10.59
C THR A 49 16.48 1.83 11.99
N LYS A 50 17.58 1.11 12.22
CA LYS A 50 17.89 0.48 13.53
C LYS A 50 17.89 1.45 14.71
N GLY A 51 18.29 2.71 14.49
CA GLY A 51 18.27 3.75 15.52
C GLY A 51 16.89 4.35 15.82
N ARG A 52 15.84 3.98 15.09
CA ARG A 52 14.48 4.49 15.30
C ARG A 52 13.81 3.77 16.47
N ARG A 53 12.90 4.46 17.17
CA ARG A 53 12.08 3.87 18.26
C ARG A 53 11.34 2.60 17.83
N LYS A 54 10.95 2.51 16.57
CA LYS A 54 10.41 1.32 15.91
C LYS A 54 11.21 1.06 14.64
N PRO A 55 12.24 0.21 14.66
CA PRO A 55 13.00 -0.13 13.48
C PRO A 55 12.14 -0.91 12.48
N VAL A 56 12.46 -0.77 11.21
CA VAL A 56 11.78 -1.48 10.13
C VAL A 56 12.37 -2.88 10.01
N LEU A 57 11.51 -3.89 9.97
CA LEU A 57 11.89 -5.28 9.72
C LEU A 57 11.83 -5.58 8.21
N PRO A 58 12.66 -6.49 7.69
CA PRO A 58 12.68 -6.85 6.27
C PRO A 58 11.51 -7.78 5.90
N VAL A 59 10.29 -7.40 6.28
CA VAL A 59 9.09 -8.21 6.13
C VAL A 59 7.94 -7.35 5.60
N PHE A 60 7.30 -7.82 4.53
CA PHE A 60 6.10 -7.19 3.99
C PHE A 60 4.86 -7.91 4.50
N ASN A 61 4.32 -7.44 5.62
CA ASN A 61 3.00 -7.89 6.08
C ASN A 61 1.90 -7.02 5.47
N LYS A 62 1.32 -7.51 4.37
CA LYS A 62 0.25 -6.82 3.64
C LYS A 62 -1.02 -6.72 4.46
N ASP A 63 -1.42 -7.79 5.13
CA ASP A 63 -2.68 -7.83 5.87
C ASP A 63 -2.66 -6.84 7.03
N GLU A 64 -1.57 -6.80 7.80
CA GLU A 64 -1.37 -5.80 8.86
C GLU A 64 -1.37 -4.36 8.32
N ALA A 65 -0.75 -4.13 7.15
CA ALA A 65 -0.69 -2.80 6.55
C ALA A 65 -2.08 -2.29 6.14
N TRP A 66 -2.95 -3.17 5.62
CA TRP A 66 -4.34 -2.83 5.31
C TRP A 66 -5.20 -2.69 6.57
N GLU A 67 -5.08 -3.59 7.55
CA GLU A 67 -5.82 -3.49 8.82
C GLU A 67 -5.50 -2.19 9.57
N SER A 68 -4.24 -1.74 9.54
CA SER A 68 -3.85 -0.45 10.16
C SER A 68 -4.50 0.78 9.51
N ARG A 69 -4.98 0.66 8.27
CA ARG A 69 -5.64 1.73 7.49
C ARG A 69 -7.14 1.55 7.39
N ARG A 70 -7.67 0.51 8.03
CA ARG A 70 -9.08 0.19 8.01
C ARG A 70 -9.90 1.33 8.63
N PRO A 71 -10.99 1.79 7.99
CA PRO A 71 -11.80 2.87 8.48
C PRO A 71 -12.56 2.38 9.72
N ARG A 72 -12.83 3.27 10.67
CA ARG A 72 -13.68 2.91 11.81
C ARG A 72 -15.14 3.03 11.41
N ASN A 73 -15.82 1.90 11.32
CA ASN A 73 -17.29 1.80 11.17
C ASN A 73 -17.85 2.57 9.95
N ASP A 74 -17.12 2.61 8.84
CA ASP A 74 -17.59 3.22 7.59
C ASP A 74 -17.62 2.19 6.44
N PRO A 75 -18.79 1.61 6.15
CA PRO A 75 -18.95 0.61 5.09
C PRO A 75 -18.57 1.12 3.70
N GLU A 76 -18.76 2.39 3.38
CA GLU A 76 -18.43 2.95 2.06
C GLU A 76 -16.90 3.01 1.89
N SER A 77 -16.20 3.48 2.93
CA SER A 77 -14.73 3.46 2.94
C SER A 77 -14.15 2.04 2.90
N GLU A 78 -14.81 1.03 3.48
CA GLU A 78 -14.39 -0.38 3.38
C GLU A 78 -14.47 -0.88 1.93
N VAL A 79 -15.59 -0.60 1.24
CA VAL A 79 -15.75 -0.97 -0.18
C VAL A 79 -14.73 -0.25 -1.07
N PHE A 80 -14.43 1.02 -0.77
CA PHE A 80 -13.38 1.74 -1.47
C PHE A 80 -11.98 1.16 -1.20
N LEU A 81 -11.66 0.79 0.04
CA LEU A 81 -10.36 0.18 0.34
C LEU A 81 -10.18 -1.19 -0.32
N ASP A 82 -11.24 -2.01 -0.38
CA ASP A 82 -11.19 -3.28 -1.11
C ASP A 82 -10.85 -3.05 -2.59
N PHE A 83 -11.48 -2.04 -3.21
CA PHE A 83 -11.17 -1.64 -4.58
C PHE A 83 -9.69 -1.26 -4.76
N ILE A 84 -9.15 -0.42 -3.87
CA ILE A 84 -7.73 0.00 -3.94
C ILE A 84 -6.80 -1.19 -3.70
N ARG A 85 -7.13 -2.11 -2.78
CA ARG A 85 -6.32 -3.31 -2.50
C ARG A 85 -6.17 -4.22 -3.71
N LYS A 86 -7.19 -4.30 -4.57
CA LYS A 86 -7.14 -5.06 -5.84
C LYS A 86 -6.27 -4.38 -6.91
N MET A 87 -6.14 -3.05 -6.86
CA MET A 87 -5.29 -2.28 -7.76
C MET A 87 -3.83 -2.24 -7.33
N VAL A 88 -3.59 -2.05 -6.03
CA VAL A 88 -2.26 -1.90 -5.44
C VAL A 88 -1.72 -3.28 -5.12
N ILE A 89 -1.30 -3.98 -6.17
CA ILE A 89 -0.55 -5.23 -6.09
C ILE A 89 0.77 -5.04 -6.83
N THR A 90 1.87 -5.27 -6.12
CA THR A 90 3.23 -5.08 -6.64
C THR A 90 3.54 -6.11 -7.72
N GLU A 91 3.15 -7.37 -7.50
CA GLU A 91 3.28 -8.47 -8.46
C GLU A 91 2.26 -8.31 -9.61
N PRO A 92 2.70 -7.99 -10.84
CA PRO A 92 1.77 -7.62 -11.91
C PRO A 92 0.80 -8.74 -12.30
N GLU A 93 1.26 -9.99 -12.26
CA GLU A 93 0.45 -11.17 -12.64
C GLU A 93 -0.72 -11.43 -11.69
N ARG A 94 -0.63 -10.94 -10.44
CA ARG A 94 -1.69 -11.07 -9.43
C ARG A 94 -2.60 -9.86 -9.37
N ARG A 95 -2.30 -8.80 -10.13
CA ARG A 95 -3.12 -7.59 -10.17
C ARG A 95 -4.43 -7.88 -10.90
N SER A 96 -5.55 -7.43 -10.33
CA SER A 96 -6.84 -7.55 -11.00
C SER A 96 -6.84 -6.87 -12.36
N GLN A 97 -7.47 -7.52 -13.33
CA GLN A 97 -7.65 -6.94 -14.66
C GLN A 97 -8.58 -5.72 -14.59
N ILE A 98 -8.35 -4.72 -15.45
CA ILE A 98 -9.21 -3.52 -15.51
C ILE A 98 -10.68 -3.90 -15.72
N ALA A 99 -10.98 -4.89 -16.57
CA ALA A 99 -12.34 -5.36 -16.80
C ALA A 99 -13.03 -5.92 -15.54
N GLU A 100 -12.27 -6.52 -14.63
CA GLU A 100 -12.77 -6.99 -13.33
C GLU A 100 -12.99 -5.80 -12.37
N LEU A 101 -12.03 -4.87 -12.33
CA LEU A 101 -12.11 -3.67 -11.49
C LEU A 101 -13.31 -2.79 -11.86
N LEU A 102 -13.65 -2.67 -13.14
CA LEU A 102 -14.83 -1.90 -13.60
C LEU A 102 -16.16 -2.51 -13.13
N ARG A 103 -16.18 -3.78 -12.71
CA ARG A 103 -17.35 -4.44 -12.14
C ARG A 103 -17.39 -4.39 -10.61
N HIS A 104 -16.45 -3.68 -9.99
CA HIS A 104 -16.37 -3.59 -8.54
C HIS A 104 -17.56 -2.80 -7.97
N PRO A 105 -18.13 -3.20 -6.81
CA PRO A 105 -19.26 -2.48 -6.18
C PRO A 105 -19.00 -0.99 -5.92
N PHE A 106 -17.73 -0.59 -5.78
CA PHE A 106 -17.35 0.82 -5.63
C PHE A 106 -17.69 1.68 -6.88
N LEU A 107 -17.64 1.08 -8.07
CA LEU A 107 -17.89 1.76 -9.35
C LEU A 107 -19.29 1.49 -9.90
N SER A 108 -20.12 0.75 -9.16
CA SER A 108 -21.48 0.36 -9.55
C SER A 108 -22.52 1.39 -9.11
#